data_AF-A0A8X7MHL4-F1
#
_entry.id   AF-A0A8X7MHL4-F1
#
_cell.length_a   1.000
_cell.length_b   1.000
_cell.length_c   1.000
_cell.angle_alpha   90.00
_cell.angle_beta   90.00
_cell.angle_gamma   90.00
#
_symmetry.space_group_name_H-M   'P 1'
#
loop_
_entity.id
_entity.type
_entity.pdbx_description
1 polymer ?
#
loop_
_entity_poly.entity_id
_entity_poly.type
_entity_poly.pdbx_seq_one_letter_code
_entity_poly.pdbx_strand_id
1 'polypeptide(L)'
;MGKALRHKARLVAMGNTQRAGIDYGETFSPVARMASLRILLVLAAKFGWIVEQSDVVTAYLNGVLHDTVYMEQPPGFEDGTSDVLLLRRALY
;
A
#
# COMPACT_ATOMS: atom_id res chain seq x y z
N MET A 1 -37.03 -2.88 -4.12
CA MET A 1 -35.79 -3.49 -4.67
C MET A 1 -34.65 -2.50 -4.49
N GLY A 2 -33.64 -2.84 -3.69
CA GLY A 2 -32.53 -1.93 -3.38
C GLY A 2 -31.51 -1.91 -4.54
N LYS A 3 -31.30 -0.73 -5.14
CA LYS A 3 -30.26 -0.50 -6.14
C LYS A 3 -28.89 -0.56 -5.43
N ALA A 4 -27.92 -1.29 -5.98
CA ALA A 4 -26.57 -1.32 -5.42
C ALA A 4 -26.01 0.11 -5.37
N LEU A 5 -25.78 0.65 -4.17
CA LEU A 5 -25.30 2.03 -3.96
C LEU A 5 -23.84 2.23 -4.40
N ARG A 6 -23.07 1.15 -4.56
CA ARG A 6 -21.66 1.21 -4.96
C ARG A 6 -21.18 -0.13 -5.50
N HIS A 7 -20.66 -0.14 -6.73
CA HIS A 7 -19.90 -1.27 -7.26
C HIS A 7 -18.48 -1.20 -6.71
N LYS A 8 -18.03 -2.25 -6.01
CA LYS A 8 -16.66 -2.36 -5.52
C LYS A 8 -15.90 -3.31 -6.45
N ALA A 9 -14.96 -2.77 -7.21
CA ALA A 9 -13.91 -3.56 -7.85
C ALA A 9 -12.66 -3.52 -6.97
N ARG A 10 -11.97 -4.64 -6.84
CA ARG A 10 -10.64 -4.72 -6.21
C ARG A 10 -9.65 -5.06 -7.30
N LEU A 11 -8.67 -4.18 -7.49
CA LEU A 11 -7.54 -4.43 -8.37
C LEU A 11 -6.36 -4.75 -7.45
N VAL A 12 -5.79 -5.95 -7.61
CA VAL A 12 -4.63 -6.38 -6.84
C VAL A 12 -3.45 -6.48 -7.79
N ALA A 13 -2.39 -5.74 -7.52
CA ALA A 13 -1.15 -5.92 -8.27
C ALA A 13 -0.53 -7.26 -7.87
N MET A 14 -0.26 -8.14 -8.82
CA MET A 14 0.30 -9.45 -8.54
C MET A 14 1.77 -9.30 -8.11
N GLY A 15 2.03 -9.21 -6.81
CA GLY A 15 3.38 -9.09 -6.24
C GLY A 15 4.19 -10.40 -6.23
N ASN A 16 3.77 -11.42 -6.99
CA ASN A 16 4.36 -12.75 -6.96
C ASN A 16 5.62 -12.90 -7.83
N THR A 17 6.15 -11.81 -8.38
CA THR A 17 7.43 -11.79 -9.10
C THR A 17 8.65 -11.78 -8.19
N GLN A 18 8.44 -11.67 -6.87
CA GLN A 18 9.50 -11.81 -5.87
C GLN A 18 10.14 -13.20 -5.97
N ARG A 19 11.47 -13.25 -5.99
CA ARG A 19 12.24 -14.49 -6.00
C ARG A 19 12.62 -14.89 -4.58
N ALA A 20 12.29 -16.13 -4.21
CA ALA A 20 12.64 -16.70 -2.91
C ALA A 20 14.17 -16.65 -2.70
N GLY A 21 14.61 -16.03 -1.60
CA GLY A 21 16.03 -15.85 -1.27
C GLY A 21 16.71 -14.60 -1.85
N ILE A 22 16.01 -13.79 -2.66
CA ILE A 22 16.50 -12.50 -3.17
C ILE A 22 15.62 -11.38 -2.62
N ASP A 23 14.32 -11.42 -2.90
CA ASP A 23 13.39 -10.32 -2.61
C ASP A 23 12.55 -10.57 -1.35
N TYR A 24 12.53 -11.82 -0.84
CA TYR A 24 11.68 -12.23 0.30
C TYR A 24 12.12 -11.63 1.64
N GLY A 25 13.34 -11.09 1.73
CA GLY A 25 13.82 -10.35 2.90
C GLY A 25 13.28 -8.92 2.98
N GLU A 26 12.81 -8.37 1.85
CA GLU A 26 12.34 -7.00 1.75
C GLU A 26 10.82 -6.94 1.89
N THR A 27 10.35 -7.02 3.14
CA THR A 27 8.95 -6.74 3.45
C THR A 27 8.76 -5.22 3.49
N PHE A 28 8.40 -4.60 2.36
CA PHE A 28 8.04 -3.18 2.28
C PHE A 28 6.63 -2.94 2.83
N SER A 29 6.44 -3.21 4.12
CA SER A 29 5.28 -2.71 4.84
C SER A 29 5.77 -1.61 5.79
N PRO A 30 5.24 -0.38 5.70
CA PRO A 30 5.63 0.72 6.60
C PRO A 30 5.01 0.52 7.99
N VAL A 31 5.23 -0.64 8.60
CA VAL A 31 4.81 -0.91 9.98
C VAL A 31 5.87 -0.32 10.89
N ALA A 32 5.52 0.74 11.59
CA ALA A 32 6.39 1.31 12.62
C ALA A 32 6.73 0.23 13.66
N ARG A 33 8.03 0.10 13.98
CA ARG A 33 8.47 -0.84 15.02
C ARG A 33 7.99 -0.37 16.39
N MET A 34 7.42 -1.27 17.18
CA MET A 34 6.94 -0.97 18.54
C MET A 34 8.02 -0.39 19.46
N ALA A 35 9.28 -0.81 19.30
CA ALA A 35 10.40 -0.26 20.04
C ALA A 35 10.59 1.24 19.75
N SER A 36 10.57 1.62 18.47
CA SER A 36 10.67 3.02 18.03
C SER A 36 9.49 3.85 18.52
N LEU A 37 8.26 3.31 18.47
CA LEU A 37 7.06 4.00 18.97
C LEU A 37 7.16 4.26 20.48
N ARG A 38 7.63 3.29 21.28
CA ARG A 38 7.82 3.46 22.72
C ARG A 38 8.85 4.55 23.04
N ILE A 39 9.96 4.59 22.31
CA ILE A 39 10.98 5.64 22.47
C ILE A 39 10.37 7.02 22.21
N LEU A 40 9.62 7.16 21.11
CA LEU A 40 8.93 8.41 20.76
C LEU A 40 7.98 8.86 21.88
N LEU A 41 7.18 7.94 22.43
CA LEU A 41 6.24 8.23 23.52
C LEU A 41 6.96 8.63 24.81
N VAL A 42 8.08 7.98 25.15
CA VAL A 42 8.91 8.37 26.32
C VAL A 42 9.48 9.78 26.14
N LEU A 43 9.95 10.13 24.94
CA LEU A 43 10.43 11.48 24.64
C LEU A 43 9.29 12.50 24.75
N ALA A 44 8.12 12.18 24.19
CA ALA A 44 6.95 13.05 24.29
C ALA A 44 6.56 13.31 25.75
N ALA A 45 6.53 12.27 26.59
CA ALA A 45 6.25 12.40 28.02
C ALA A 45 7.33 13.22 28.75
N LYS A 46 8.61 13.03 28.41
CA LYS A 46 9.74 13.75 29.02
C LYS A 46 9.72 15.25 28.70
N PHE A 47 9.35 15.61 27.47
CA PHE A 47 9.38 16.99 26.98
C PHE A 47 8.00 17.67 26.99
N GLY A 48 6.96 16.98 27.47
CA GLY A 48 5.59 17.51 27.51
C GLY A 48 4.98 17.72 26.12
N TRP A 49 5.38 16.93 25.12
CA TRP A 49 4.82 17.02 23.78
C TRP A 49 3.41 16.42 23.72
N ILE A 50 2.55 17.07 22.94
CA ILE A 50 1.23 16.55 22.61
C ILE A 50 1.39 15.47 21.54
N VAL A 51 0.80 14.30 21.77
CA VAL A 51 0.77 13.20 20.81
C VAL A 51 -0.65 13.05 20.28
N GLU A 52 -0.79 13.12 18.95
CA GLU A 52 -2.05 12.90 18.25
C GLU A 52 -1.92 11.67 17.34
N GLN A 53 -2.96 10.85 17.31
CA GLN A 53 -3.05 9.68 16.43
C GLN A 53 -4.07 9.97 15.34
N SER A 54 -3.70 9.73 14.08
CA SER A 54 -4.61 9.77 12.94
C SER A 54 -4.60 8.44 12.20
N ASP A 55 -5.75 7.77 12.16
CA ASP A 55 -5.96 6.60 11.32
C ASP A 55 -6.59 7.05 9.99
N VAL A 56 -5.80 7.01 8.91
CA VAL A 56 -6.23 7.47 7.60
C VAL A 56 -6.83 6.32 6.81
N VAL A 57 -8.14 6.36 6.61
CA VAL A 57 -8.84 5.43 5.72
C VAL A 57 -8.25 5.58 4.31
N THR A 58 -7.76 4.49 3.73
CA THR A 58 -7.07 4.46 2.41
C THR A 58 -5.68 5.09 2.33
N ALA A 59 -4.93 5.15 3.43
CA ALA A 59 -3.53 5.60 3.42
C ALA A 59 -2.67 4.93 2.31
N TYR A 60 -2.94 3.66 2.00
CA TYR A 60 -2.25 2.91 0.95
C TYR A 60 -2.47 3.47 -0.47
N LEU A 61 -3.64 4.06 -0.78
CA LEU A 61 -3.93 4.64 -2.10
C LEU A 61 -3.21 5.97 -2.37
N ASN A 62 -2.66 6.57 -1.31
CA ASN A 62 -1.98 7.86 -1.37
C ASN A 62 -0.45 7.73 -1.17
N GLY A 63 0.06 6.50 -1.07
CA GLY A 63 1.50 6.26 -1.06
C GLY A 63 2.11 6.65 -2.40
N VAL A 64 3.14 7.49 -2.35
CA VAL A 64 3.99 7.75 -3.52
C VAL A 64 4.73 6.46 -3.82
N LEU A 65 4.57 5.96 -5.05
CA LEU A 65 5.32 4.82 -5.52
C LEU A 65 6.69 5.31 -5.98
N HIS A 66 7.73 5.02 -5.21
CA HIS A 66 9.11 5.39 -5.56
C HIS A 66 9.66 4.52 -6.69
N ASP A 67 9.17 3.30 -6.80
CA ASP A 67 9.58 2.32 -7.80
C ASP A 67 8.62 2.28 -9.00
N THR A 68 9.16 1.90 -10.16
CA THR A 68 8.35 1.68 -11.36
C THR A 68 7.76 0.27 -11.31
N VAL A 69 6.46 0.16 -11.06
CA VAL A 69 5.75 -1.12 -11.02
C VAL A 69 4.86 -1.26 -12.23
N TYR A 70 5.02 -2.36 -12.97
CA TYR A 70 4.13 -2.75 -14.06
C TYR A 70 3.15 -3.83 -13.60
N MET A 71 1.97 -3.87 -14.18
CA MET A 71 0.97 -4.89 -13.92
C MET A 71 0.29 -5.37 -15.20
N GLU A 72 -0.21 -6.60 -15.18
CA GLU A 72 -1.05 -7.12 -16.27
C GLU A 72 -2.36 -6.32 -16.39
N GLN A 73 -2.97 -6.36 -17.57
CA GLN A 73 -4.25 -5.72 -17.80
C GLN A 73 -5.34 -6.37 -16.93
N PRO A 74 -6.21 -5.58 -16.27
CA PRO A 74 -7.28 -6.13 -15.46
C PRO A 74 -8.25 -6.96 -16.31
N PRO A 75 -8.84 -8.03 -15.76
CA PRO A 75 -9.87 -8.80 -16.45
C PRO A 75 -11.02 -7.90 -16.93
N GLY A 76 -11.35 -7.97 -18.22
CA GLY A 76 -12.38 -7.15 -18.85
C GLY A 76 -11.92 -5.76 -19.32
N PHE A 77 -10.63 -5.45 -19.16
CA PHE A 77 -9.97 -4.27 -19.74
C PHE A 77 -8.91 -4.67 -20.79
N GLU A 78 -8.82 -5.94 -21.16
CA GLU A 78 -7.87 -6.40 -22.18
C GLU A 78 -8.21 -5.79 -23.55
N ASP A 79 -7.24 -5.10 -24.15
CA ASP A 79 -7.37 -4.51 -25.49
C ASP A 79 -6.88 -5.42 -26.62
N GLY A 80 -6.52 -6.67 -26.30
CA GLY A 80 -6.00 -7.66 -27.23
C GLY A 80 -4.50 -7.54 -27.51
N THR A 81 -3.82 -6.59 -26.86
CA THR A 81 -2.36 -6.48 -26.92
C THR A 81 -1.69 -7.31 -25.82
N SER A 82 -0.38 -7.47 -25.91
CA SER A 82 0.46 -8.00 -24.84
C SER A 82 1.01 -6.92 -23.90
N ASP A 83 0.42 -5.71 -23.92
CA ASP A 83 0.93 -4.58 -23.17
C ASP A 83 0.63 -4.71 -21.67
N VAL A 84 1.51 -4.11 -20.87
CA VAL A 84 1.40 -4.04 -19.41
C VAL A 84 1.13 -2.60 -18.97
N LEU A 85 0.37 -2.43 -17.89
CA LEU A 85 0.02 -1.12 -17.35
C LEU A 85 1.06 -0.64 -16.33
N LEU A 86 1.47 0.63 -16.44
CA LEU A 86 2.31 1.27 -15.44
C LEU A 86 1.47 1.76 -14.26
N LEU A 87 1.87 1.36 -13.06
CA LEU A 87 1.21 1.76 -11.83
C LEU A 87 1.67 3.15 -11.38
N ARG A 88 0.76 4.13 -11.41
CA ARG A 88 1.06 5.52 -11.02
C ARG A 88 0.91 5.81 -9.52
N ARG A 89 0.20 4.96 -8.78
CA ARG A 89 -0.06 5.10 -7.33
C ARG A 89 -0.09 3.72 -6.70
N ALA A 90 0.32 3.61 -5.45
CA ALA A 90 0.25 2.34 -4.74
C ALA A 90 -1.19 1.77 -4.73
N LEU A 91 -1.30 0.49 -5.05
CA LEU A 91 -2.52 -0.31 -4.97
C LEU A 91 -2.41 -1.30 -3.81
N TYR A 92 -3.55 -1.90 -3.44
CA TYR A 92 -3.60 -3.02 -2.51
C TYR A 92 -3.24 -4.33 -3.22
#